data_AF-A0A554I8W2-F1
#
_entry.id   AF-A0A554I8W2-F1
#
_cell.length_a   1.000
_cell.length_b   1.000
_cell.length_c   1.000
_cell.angle_alpha   90.00
_cell.angle_beta   90.00
_cell.angle_gamma   90.00
#
_symmetry.space_group_name_H-M   'P 1'
#
loop_
_entity.id
_entity.type
_entity.pdbx_description
1 polymer ?
#
loop_
_entity_poly.entity_id
_entity_poly.type
_entity_poly.pdbx_seq_one_letter_code
_entity_poly.pdbx_strand_id
1 'polypeptide(L)'
;MERNNSNVFVYVILLCMAFGFAYLYQQTKSLELQISNIELSKQYKNEATTTPDIKISENDQNKENTENISVNIPSAIIFETKSSPTLSPQAPIVVTIESITPKTDILDINIKAFTSKASSYTALEMPSLVTILQGDGIIIKSKSTSTVWKSMPPKSFVTGTLSFPKQKDQKTIMVRIDNGTGITFYSFDLEKKTYKEVIQ
;
A
#
# COMPACT_ATOMS: atom_id res chain seq x y z
N MET A 1 65.83 2.02 -3.67
CA MET A 1 64.74 1.73 -2.70
C MET A 1 63.41 2.38 -3.13
N GLU A 2 63.16 2.60 -4.43
CA GLU A 2 61.96 3.33 -4.93
C GLU A 2 60.89 2.42 -5.55
N ARG A 3 61.17 1.14 -5.77
CA ARG A 3 60.27 0.20 -6.46
C ARG A 3 59.04 -0.23 -5.62
N ASN A 4 59.11 -0.12 -4.29
CA ASN A 4 58.01 -0.58 -3.43
C ASN A 4 56.85 0.42 -3.34
N ASN A 5 57.10 1.72 -3.50
CA ASN A 5 56.05 2.75 -3.41
C ASN A 5 55.13 2.74 -4.65
N SER A 6 55.66 2.35 -5.81
CA SER A 6 54.85 2.22 -7.04
C SER A 6 53.82 1.10 -6.94
N ASN A 7 54.15 -0.01 -6.29
CA ASN A 7 53.22 -1.13 -6.14
C ASN A 7 52.06 -0.78 -5.20
N VAL A 8 52.35 -0.07 -4.10
CA VAL A 8 51.32 0.39 -3.15
C VAL A 8 50.31 1.31 -3.84
N PHE A 9 50.78 2.23 -4.70
CA PHE A 9 49.89 3.14 -5.44
C PHE A 9 48.95 2.38 -6.39
N VAL A 10 49.45 1.36 -7.09
CA VAL A 10 48.63 0.51 -7.97
C VAL A 10 47.57 -0.25 -7.18
N TYR A 11 47.91 -0.80 -6.00
CA TYR A 11 46.94 -1.49 -5.15
C TYR A 11 45.82 -0.56 -4.65
N VAL A 12 46.15 0.68 -4.29
CA VAL A 12 45.15 1.67 -3.85
C VAL A 12 44.17 2.00 -4.98
N ILE A 13 44.66 2.20 -6.20
CA ILE A 13 43.81 2.47 -7.37
C ILE A 13 42.88 1.28 -7.64
N LEU A 14 43.42 0.06 -7.62
CA LEU A 14 42.65 -1.16 -7.90
C LEU A 14 41.55 -1.37 -6.84
N LEU A 15 41.84 -1.03 -5.58
CA LEU A 15 40.88 -1.08 -4.49
C LEU A 15 39.78 -0.02 -4.65
N CYS A 16 40.12 1.21 -5.03
CA CYS A 16 39.13 2.25 -5.37
C CYS A 16 38.24 1.84 -6.55
N MET A 17 38.80 1.21 -7.59
CA MET A 17 38.02 0.70 -8.72
C MET A 17 37.06 -0.41 -8.31
N ALA A 18 37.50 -1.35 -7.46
CA ALA A 18 36.66 -2.43 -6.95
C ALA A 18 35.49 -1.89 -6.10
N PHE A 19 35.75 -0.92 -5.22
CA PHE A 19 34.72 -0.26 -4.43
C PHE A 19 33.74 0.54 -5.30
N GLY A 20 34.25 1.32 -6.27
CA GLY A 20 33.40 2.06 -7.21
C GLY A 20 32.51 1.14 -8.05
N PHE A 21 33.06 0.01 -8.51
CA PHE A 21 32.30 -1.00 -9.24
C PHE A 21 31.20 -1.64 -8.38
N ALA A 22 31.49 -2.01 -7.13
CA ALA A 22 30.50 -2.57 -6.22
C ALA A 22 29.34 -1.59 -5.94
N TYR A 23 29.65 -0.30 -5.80
CA TYR A 23 28.65 0.75 -5.60
C TYR A 23 27.74 0.89 -6.84
N LEU A 24 28.32 0.97 -8.03
CA LEU A 24 27.55 1.05 -9.28
C LEU A 24 26.69 -0.20 -9.51
N TYR A 25 27.21 -1.39 -9.19
CA TYR A 25 26.48 -2.65 -9.30
C TYR A 25 25.27 -2.74 -8.35
N GLN A 26 25.39 -2.20 -7.13
CA GLN A 26 24.24 -2.09 -6.22
C GLN A 26 23.17 -1.14 -6.78
N GLN A 27 23.58 -0.05 -7.42
CA GLN A 27 22.64 0.90 -8.03
C GLN A 27 21.87 0.27 -9.20
N THR A 28 22.52 -0.55 -10.04
CA THR A 28 21.84 -1.24 -11.16
C THR A 28 20.82 -2.27 -10.70
N LYS A 29 21.07 -2.99 -9.59
CA LYS A 29 20.08 -3.91 -9.00
C LYS A 29 18.82 -3.19 -8.52
N SER A 30 18.96 -1.96 -8.03
CA SER A 30 17.80 -1.15 -7.61
C SER A 30 16.91 -0.72 -8.79
N LEU A 31 17.49 -0.55 -9.98
CA LEU A 31 16.76 -0.20 -11.20
C LEU A 31 16.02 -1.42 -11.79
N GLU A 32 16.62 -2.60 -11.74
CA GLU A 32 16.00 -3.84 -12.23
C GLU A 32 14.74 -4.21 -11.43
N LEU A 33 14.75 -4.00 -10.11
CA LEU A 33 13.57 -4.16 -9.25
C LEU A 33 12.44 -3.18 -9.59
N GLN A 34 12.77 -1.95 -10.01
CA GLN A 34 11.76 -0.96 -10.41
C GLN A 34 11.11 -1.31 -11.74
N ILE A 35 11.87 -1.86 -12.70
CA ILE A 35 11.35 -2.28 -14.00
C ILE A 35 10.43 -3.49 -13.86
N SER A 36 10.79 -4.47 -13.03
CA SER A 36 9.94 -5.66 -12.77
C SER A 36 8.57 -5.30 -12.19
N ASN A 37 8.51 -4.31 -11.29
CA ASN A 37 7.26 -3.83 -10.72
C ASN A 37 6.38 -3.07 -11.74
N ILE A 38 7.00 -2.40 -12.73
CA ILE A 38 6.26 -1.71 -13.80
C ILE A 38 5.62 -2.73 -14.76
N GLU A 39 6.28 -3.85 -15.03
CA GLU A 39 5.78 -4.87 -15.96
C GLU A 39 4.57 -5.63 -15.38
N LEU A 40 4.59 -5.92 -14.07
CA LEU A 40 3.44 -6.44 -13.33
C LEU A 40 2.23 -5.49 -13.41
N SER A 41 2.43 -4.18 -13.31
CA SER A 41 1.34 -3.20 -13.41
C SER A 41 0.69 -3.13 -14.80
N LYS A 42 1.43 -3.47 -15.86
CA LYS A 42 0.91 -3.50 -17.24
C LYS A 42 0.09 -4.77 -17.54
N GLN A 43 0.44 -5.91 -16.95
CA GLN A 43 -0.38 -7.12 -17.08
C GLN A 43 -1.77 -6.97 -16.44
N TYR A 44 -1.87 -6.29 -15.28
CA TYR A 44 -3.17 -6.05 -14.64
C TYR A 44 -4.10 -5.08 -15.40
N LYS A 45 -3.58 -4.26 -16.32
CA LYS A 45 -4.40 -3.30 -17.09
C LYS A 45 -5.13 -3.95 -18.27
N ASN A 46 -4.71 -5.15 -18.71
CA ASN A 46 -5.25 -5.80 -19.91
C ASN A 46 -6.33 -6.86 -19.64
N GLU A 47 -6.62 -7.19 -18.37
CA GLU A 47 -7.64 -8.20 -18.01
C GLU A 47 -9.00 -7.61 -17.56
N ALA A 48 -9.18 -6.28 -17.61
CA ALA A 48 -10.43 -5.62 -17.23
C ALA A 48 -11.13 -4.99 -18.44
N THR A 49 -11.51 -5.79 -19.44
CA THR A 49 -12.52 -5.38 -20.44
C THR A 49 -13.27 -6.60 -20.99
N THR A 50 -14.27 -7.05 -20.25
CA THR A 50 -15.41 -7.81 -20.80
C THR A 50 -16.61 -7.63 -19.87
N THR A 51 -17.42 -6.61 -20.17
CA THR A 51 -18.72 -6.39 -19.54
C THR A 51 -19.79 -7.10 -20.38
N PRO A 52 -20.68 -7.91 -19.78
CA PRO A 52 -21.84 -8.42 -20.50
C PRO A 52 -22.91 -7.33 -20.66
N ASP A 53 -23.47 -7.28 -21.86
CA ASP A 53 -24.58 -6.44 -22.28
C ASP A 53 -25.86 -6.84 -21.52
N ILE A 54 -26.41 -5.91 -20.74
CA ILE A 54 -27.71 -6.05 -20.07
C ILE A 54 -28.61 -4.91 -20.55
N LYS A 55 -29.58 -5.25 -21.40
CA LYS A 55 -30.72 -4.40 -21.75
C LYS A 55 -31.53 -4.09 -20.48
N ILE A 56 -31.67 -2.81 -20.14
CA ILE A 56 -32.62 -2.33 -19.14
C ILE A 56 -33.63 -1.43 -19.83
N SER A 57 -34.90 -1.76 -19.57
CA SER A 57 -36.12 -1.10 -20.01
C SER A 57 -36.26 0.31 -19.41
N GLU A 58 -36.67 1.27 -20.22
CA GLU A 58 -37.07 2.61 -19.80
C GLU A 58 -38.28 2.55 -18.85
N ASN A 59 -38.17 3.21 -17.70
CA ASN A 59 -39.29 3.99 -17.16
C ASN A 59 -38.78 5.10 -16.23
N ASP A 60 -39.43 6.25 -16.36
CA ASP A 60 -39.20 7.53 -15.71
C ASP A 60 -39.00 7.46 -14.19
N GLN A 61 -37.99 8.19 -13.69
CA GLN A 61 -38.24 9.26 -12.72
C GLN A 61 -37.01 10.17 -12.57
N ASN A 62 -37.21 11.40 -13.05
CA ASN A 62 -36.41 12.59 -12.80
C ASN A 62 -36.26 12.81 -11.28
N LYS A 63 -35.08 12.47 -10.76
CA LYS A 63 -34.48 13.08 -9.57
C LYS A 63 -33.08 13.50 -9.98
N GLU A 64 -32.79 14.79 -9.86
CA GLU A 64 -31.43 15.33 -9.84
C GLU A 64 -30.60 14.53 -8.84
N ASN A 65 -29.94 13.50 -9.35
CA ASN A 65 -28.90 12.79 -8.67
C ASN A 65 -27.69 13.70 -8.81
N THR A 66 -27.42 14.53 -7.80
CA THR A 66 -26.11 15.13 -7.65
C THR A 66 -25.15 13.96 -7.58
N GLU A 67 -24.52 13.62 -8.70
CA GLU A 67 -23.43 12.68 -8.77
C GLU A 67 -22.39 13.19 -7.79
N ASN A 68 -22.41 12.63 -6.59
CA ASN A 68 -21.39 12.83 -5.59
C ASN A 68 -20.19 12.09 -6.18
N ILE A 69 -19.44 12.79 -7.03
CA ILE A 69 -18.28 12.26 -7.75
C ILE A 69 -17.36 11.71 -6.67
N SER A 70 -17.42 10.40 -6.50
CA SER A 70 -16.65 9.67 -5.51
C SER A 70 -15.19 9.78 -5.92
N VAL A 71 -14.50 10.78 -5.38
CA VAL A 71 -13.10 11.05 -5.68
C VAL A 71 -12.27 9.89 -5.14
N ASN A 72 -11.61 9.15 -6.02
CA ASN A 72 -10.71 8.06 -5.65
C ASN A 72 -9.26 8.56 -5.70
N ILE A 73 -8.52 8.41 -4.61
CA ILE A 73 -7.10 8.75 -4.52
C ILE A 73 -6.31 7.44 -4.58
N PRO A 74 -5.72 7.06 -5.73
CA PRO A 74 -4.95 5.83 -5.84
C PRO A 74 -3.69 5.92 -4.99
N SER A 75 -3.35 4.82 -4.33
CA SER A 75 -2.12 4.66 -3.55
C SER A 75 -1.47 3.31 -3.81
N ALA A 76 -0.19 3.21 -3.47
CA ALA A 76 0.58 1.97 -3.58
C ALA A 76 1.40 1.76 -2.31
N ILE A 77 0.76 1.98 -1.15
CA ILE A 77 1.43 1.81 0.15
C ILE A 77 1.44 0.31 0.46
N ILE A 78 2.63 -0.26 0.50
CA ILE A 78 2.84 -1.69 0.71
C ILE A 78 3.59 -1.88 2.03
N PHE A 79 3.11 -2.78 2.88
CA PHE A 79 3.79 -3.15 4.12
C PHE A 79 3.60 -4.64 4.42
N GLU A 80 4.56 -5.21 5.14
CA GLU A 80 4.47 -6.59 5.63
C GLU A 80 4.01 -6.61 7.09
N THR A 81 3.17 -7.58 7.45
CA THR A 81 2.72 -7.82 8.81
C THR A 81 2.58 -9.33 9.06
N LYS A 82 2.17 -9.72 10.26
CA LYS A 82 1.86 -11.12 10.60
C LYS A 82 0.35 -11.31 10.68
N SER A 83 -0.09 -12.55 10.43
CA SER A 83 -1.47 -12.96 10.71
C SER A 83 -1.83 -12.76 12.18
N SER A 84 -3.14 -12.75 12.49
CA SER A 84 -3.68 -12.52 13.83
C SER A 84 -2.89 -13.28 14.90
N PRO A 85 -2.57 -12.63 16.03
CA PRO A 85 -1.83 -13.24 17.12
C PRO A 85 -2.51 -14.45 17.74
N THR A 86 -3.82 -14.60 17.52
CA THR A 86 -4.61 -15.75 17.97
C THR A 86 -4.37 -17.02 17.15
N LEU A 87 -3.69 -16.92 16.00
CA LEU A 87 -3.32 -18.06 15.16
C LEU A 87 -1.88 -18.50 15.44
N SER A 88 -1.68 -19.81 15.57
CA SER A 88 -0.36 -20.43 15.73
C SER A 88 -0.21 -21.60 14.74
N PRO A 89 0.80 -21.60 13.85
CA PRO A 89 1.81 -20.55 13.66
C PRO A 89 1.23 -19.28 13.02
N GLN A 90 1.87 -18.13 13.26
CA GLN A 90 1.59 -16.92 12.50
C GLN A 90 2.29 -16.98 11.15
N ALA A 91 1.61 -16.52 10.10
CA ALA A 91 2.15 -16.41 8.75
C ALA A 91 2.41 -14.94 8.39
N PRO A 92 3.45 -14.64 7.60
CA PRO A 92 3.66 -13.29 7.06
C PRO A 92 2.63 -12.99 5.97
N ILE A 93 2.13 -11.76 5.97
CA ILE A 93 1.09 -11.25 5.07
C ILE A 93 1.58 -9.91 4.51
N VAL A 94 1.48 -9.75 3.20
CA VAL A 94 1.76 -8.47 2.53
C VAL A 94 0.44 -7.72 2.36
N VAL A 95 0.39 -6.48 2.81
CA VAL A 95 -0.81 -5.63 2.73
C VAL A 95 -0.52 -4.43 1.85
N THR A 96 -1.44 -4.15 0.93
CA THR A 96 -1.40 -3.00 0.02
C THR A 96 -2.61 -2.12 0.25
N ILE A 97 -2.42 -0.85 0.57
CA ILE A 97 -3.49 0.16 0.51
C ILE A 97 -3.55 0.65 -0.94
N GLU A 98 -4.59 0.23 -1.65
CA GLU A 98 -4.76 0.49 -3.08
C GLU A 98 -5.35 1.86 -3.36
N SER A 99 -6.26 2.32 -2.51
CA SER A 99 -6.81 3.66 -2.66
C SER A 99 -7.53 4.16 -1.42
N ILE A 100 -7.76 5.48 -1.40
CA ILE A 100 -8.63 6.14 -0.43
C ILE A 100 -9.73 6.89 -1.18
N THR A 101 -10.96 6.66 -0.77
CA THR A 101 -12.15 7.24 -1.36
C THR A 101 -12.91 8.08 -0.32
N PRO A 102 -12.68 9.39 -0.25
CA PRO A 102 -13.52 10.30 0.52
C PRO A 102 -14.96 10.35 -0.02
N LYS A 103 -15.91 10.18 0.90
CA LYS A 103 -17.35 10.45 0.75
C LYS A 103 -17.73 11.59 1.71
N THR A 104 -19.01 11.99 1.73
CA THR A 104 -19.48 13.11 2.56
C THR A 104 -19.06 12.98 4.03
N ASP A 105 -19.43 11.86 4.68
CA ASP A 105 -19.22 11.62 6.12
C ASP A 105 -18.32 10.41 6.42
N ILE A 106 -17.84 9.74 5.37
CA ILE A 106 -17.08 8.50 5.46
C ILE A 106 -15.84 8.62 4.60
N LEU A 107 -14.75 8.03 5.06
CA LEU A 107 -13.55 7.77 4.30
C LEU A 107 -13.37 6.26 4.16
N ASP A 108 -13.41 5.76 2.92
CA ASP A 108 -13.16 4.35 2.64
C ASP A 108 -11.70 4.17 2.22
N ILE A 109 -11.02 3.22 2.85
CA ILE A 109 -9.67 2.79 2.50
C ILE A 109 -9.77 1.39 1.90
N ASN A 110 -9.43 1.26 0.61
CA ASN A 110 -9.44 -0.02 -0.10
C ASN A 110 -8.10 -0.70 0.08
N ILE A 111 -8.14 -1.94 0.55
CA ILE A 111 -6.97 -2.70 0.95
C ILE A 111 -7.01 -4.06 0.27
N LYS A 112 -5.83 -4.52 -0.15
CA LYS A 112 -5.60 -5.89 -0.62
C LYS A 112 -4.56 -6.55 0.27
N ALA A 113 -4.82 -7.77 0.72
CA ALA A 113 -3.87 -8.56 1.52
C ALA A 113 -3.52 -9.85 0.79
N PHE A 114 -2.23 -10.20 0.80
CA PHE A 114 -1.66 -11.37 0.12
C PHE A 114 -1.04 -12.34 1.14
N THR A 115 -1.37 -13.61 1.00
CA THR A 115 -0.96 -14.70 1.89
C THR A 115 0.04 -15.65 1.20
N SER A 116 0.93 -15.11 0.37
CA SER A 116 1.82 -15.87 -0.53
C SER A 116 2.68 -16.93 0.18
N LYS A 117 3.03 -16.67 1.45
CA LYS A 117 3.87 -17.55 2.29
C LYS A 117 3.07 -18.41 3.28
N ALA A 118 1.74 -18.28 3.33
CA ALA A 118 0.91 -19.03 4.26
C ALA A 118 0.69 -20.47 3.75
N SER A 119 0.80 -21.45 4.64
CA SER A 119 0.50 -22.86 4.36
C SER A 119 -0.95 -23.24 4.66
N SER A 120 -1.65 -22.46 5.47
CA SER A 120 -3.04 -22.65 5.89
C SER A 120 -3.84 -21.34 5.80
N TYR A 121 -5.13 -21.41 6.13
CA TYR A 121 -5.94 -20.20 6.31
C TYR A 121 -5.33 -19.28 7.37
N THR A 122 -5.45 -17.98 7.13
CA THR A 122 -4.95 -16.91 8.00
C THR A 122 -6.05 -15.91 8.29
N ALA A 123 -5.84 -15.07 9.30
CA ALA A 123 -6.71 -13.96 9.64
C ALA A 123 -5.87 -12.71 9.88
N LEU A 124 -6.48 -11.53 9.77
CA LEU A 124 -5.83 -10.26 9.96
C LEU A 124 -6.72 -9.32 10.79
N GLU A 125 -6.13 -8.69 11.79
CA GLU A 125 -6.82 -7.69 12.62
C GLU A 125 -6.66 -6.31 11.98
N MET A 126 -7.21 -6.13 10.78
CA MET A 126 -7.04 -4.89 10.01
C MET A 126 -7.34 -3.58 10.77
N PRO A 127 -8.38 -3.49 11.65
CA PRO A 127 -8.62 -2.29 12.47
C PRO A 127 -7.46 -1.87 13.39
N SER A 128 -6.58 -2.80 13.80
CA SER A 128 -5.45 -2.48 14.67
C SER A 128 -4.22 -2.02 13.88
N LEU A 129 -4.11 -2.47 12.62
CA LEU A 129 -2.98 -2.14 11.74
C LEU A 129 -3.14 -0.78 11.05
N VAL A 130 -4.36 -0.39 10.67
CA VAL A 130 -4.61 0.86 9.94
C VAL A 130 -5.56 1.74 10.73
N THR A 131 -5.09 2.93 11.07
CA THR A 131 -5.85 3.93 11.83
C THR A 131 -5.71 5.32 11.20
N ILE A 132 -6.62 6.24 11.52
CA ILE A 132 -6.53 7.63 11.08
C ILE A 132 -6.16 8.51 12.27
N LEU A 133 -5.29 9.49 12.05
CA LEU A 133 -5.02 10.58 12.97
C LEU A 133 -5.74 11.85 12.51
N GLN A 134 -6.42 12.51 13.46
CA GLN A 134 -6.86 13.89 13.32
C GLN A 134 -5.82 14.86 13.89
N GLY A 135 -5.95 16.15 13.57
CA GLY A 135 -4.89 17.16 13.73
C GLY A 135 -4.32 17.32 15.15
N ASP A 136 -5.07 16.95 16.17
CA ASP A 136 -4.67 16.95 17.59
C ASP A 136 -4.07 15.61 18.06
N GLY A 137 -3.81 14.67 17.15
CA GLY A 137 -3.31 13.34 17.46
C GLY A 137 -4.40 12.35 17.90
N ILE A 138 -5.68 12.71 17.82
CA ILE A 138 -6.76 11.77 18.10
C ILE A 138 -6.74 10.61 17.09
N ILE A 139 -6.67 9.39 17.61
CA ILE A 139 -6.75 8.15 16.83
C ILE A 139 -8.21 7.80 16.58
N ILE A 140 -8.59 7.78 15.30
CA ILE A 140 -9.88 7.30 14.83
C ILE A 140 -9.74 5.85 14.36
N LYS A 141 -10.57 4.99 14.94
CA LYS A 141 -10.73 3.59 14.52
C LYS A 141 -11.78 3.46 13.42
N SER A 142 -11.67 2.40 12.62
CA SER A 142 -12.66 2.11 11.58
C SER A 142 -14.03 1.82 12.20
N LYS A 143 -15.09 2.40 11.63
CA LYS A 143 -16.49 2.13 12.00
C LYS A 143 -16.94 0.76 11.50
N SER A 144 -16.48 0.36 10.32
CA SER A 144 -16.79 -0.93 9.72
C SER A 144 -15.60 -1.48 8.95
N THR A 145 -15.51 -2.81 8.92
CA THR A 145 -14.47 -3.54 8.21
C THR A 145 -15.08 -4.70 7.47
N SER A 146 -14.59 -4.96 6.26
CA SER A 146 -14.94 -6.18 5.53
C SER A 146 -14.69 -7.43 6.38
N THR A 147 -15.57 -8.44 6.29
CA THR A 147 -15.44 -9.69 7.05
C THR A 147 -14.39 -10.64 6.47
N VAL A 148 -13.92 -10.37 5.25
CA VAL A 148 -12.91 -11.17 4.52
C VAL A 148 -11.60 -11.32 5.29
N TRP A 149 -11.27 -10.38 6.17
CA TRP A 149 -10.05 -10.40 6.98
C TRP A 149 -10.04 -11.51 8.03
N LYS A 150 -11.21 -12.08 8.37
CA LYS A 150 -11.32 -13.15 9.38
C LYS A 150 -10.87 -14.52 8.86
N SER A 151 -10.84 -14.72 7.55
CA SER A 151 -10.44 -15.98 6.93
C SER A 151 -9.94 -15.75 5.52
N MET A 152 -8.63 -15.87 5.35
CA MET A 152 -7.93 -15.67 4.10
C MET A 152 -7.25 -16.97 3.69
N PRO A 153 -7.57 -17.54 2.52
CA PRO A 153 -6.95 -18.77 2.03
C PRO A 153 -5.42 -18.63 1.89
N PRO A 154 -4.65 -19.72 2.03
CA PRO A 154 -3.22 -19.70 1.77
C PRO A 154 -2.92 -19.42 0.29
N LYS A 155 -1.78 -18.78 0.00
CA LYS A 155 -1.29 -18.50 -1.36
C LYS A 155 -2.31 -17.75 -2.24
N SER A 156 -3.10 -16.88 -1.62
CA SER A 156 -4.18 -16.13 -2.27
C SER A 156 -4.10 -14.64 -1.94
N PHE A 157 -5.07 -13.88 -2.42
CA PHE A 157 -5.32 -12.52 -1.99
C PHE A 157 -6.80 -12.31 -1.66
N VAL A 158 -7.06 -11.37 -0.77
CA VAL A 158 -8.42 -10.87 -0.51
C VAL A 158 -8.40 -9.35 -0.57
N THR A 159 -9.50 -8.78 -1.02
CA THR A 159 -9.71 -7.32 -1.05
C THR A 159 -10.83 -6.96 -0.11
N GLY A 160 -10.67 -5.87 0.63
CA GLY A 160 -11.69 -5.36 1.51
C GLY A 160 -11.51 -3.88 1.80
N THR A 161 -12.52 -3.30 2.44
CA THR A 161 -12.56 -1.87 2.75
C THR A 161 -12.58 -1.66 4.25
N LEU A 162 -11.88 -0.63 4.71
CA LEU A 162 -12.04 -0.02 6.03
C LEU A 162 -12.76 1.31 5.88
N SER A 163 -13.85 1.50 6.62
CA SER A 163 -14.59 2.75 6.60
C SER A 163 -14.36 3.52 7.90
N PHE A 164 -13.95 4.77 7.78
CA PHE A 164 -13.71 5.66 8.92
C PHE A 164 -14.67 6.84 8.86
N PRO A 165 -15.10 7.39 10.02
CA PRO A 165 -15.82 8.66 10.01
C PRO A 165 -14.90 9.78 9.52
N LYS A 166 -15.42 10.63 8.64
CA LYS A 166 -14.71 11.80 8.09
C LYS A 166 -15.44 13.07 8.51
N GLN A 167 -14.70 14.09 8.94
CA GLN A 167 -15.30 15.39 9.19
C GLN A 167 -15.69 16.07 7.87
N LYS A 168 -16.81 16.79 7.89
CA LYS A 168 -17.20 17.68 6.79
C LYS A 168 -16.08 18.71 6.59
N ASP A 169 -15.73 18.97 5.33
CA ASP A 169 -14.68 19.93 4.94
C ASP A 169 -13.25 19.59 5.37
N GLN A 170 -13.01 18.37 5.88
CA GLN A 170 -11.66 17.89 6.12
C GLN A 170 -10.88 17.80 4.81
N LYS A 171 -9.78 18.56 4.71
CA LYS A 171 -8.90 18.63 3.52
C LYS A 171 -7.75 17.63 3.56
N THR A 172 -7.28 17.30 4.76
CA THR A 172 -6.15 16.40 4.95
C THR A 172 -6.49 15.33 5.98
N ILE A 173 -5.98 14.13 5.73
CA ILE A 173 -6.05 13.00 6.65
C ILE A 173 -4.65 12.44 6.82
N MET A 174 -4.36 11.92 8.01
CA MET A 174 -3.12 11.20 8.25
C MET A 174 -3.46 9.74 8.55
N VAL A 175 -2.96 8.84 7.73
CA VAL A 175 -3.11 7.39 7.91
C VAL A 175 -1.89 6.89 8.67
N ARG A 176 -2.13 6.28 9.83
CA ARG A 176 -1.14 5.60 10.65
C ARG A 176 -1.21 4.11 10.37
N ILE A 177 -0.08 3.54 9.96
CA ILE A 177 0.08 2.10 9.74
C ILE A 177 1.00 1.56 10.82
N ASP A 178 0.50 0.60 11.58
CA ASP A 178 1.23 -0.17 12.59
C ASP A 178 1.42 -1.58 12.06
N ASN A 179 2.64 -1.92 11.63
CA ASN A 179 2.94 -3.19 10.99
C ASN A 179 3.54 -4.23 11.97
N GLY A 180 3.54 -3.92 13.28
CA GLY A 180 4.13 -4.75 14.33
C GLY A 180 5.66 -4.68 14.44
N THR A 181 6.36 -4.07 13.47
CA THR A 181 7.81 -3.80 13.52
C THR A 181 8.12 -2.31 13.69
N GLY A 182 7.18 -1.45 13.29
CA GLY A 182 7.26 -0.01 13.43
C GLY A 182 5.95 0.66 13.03
N ILE A 183 5.94 1.98 13.13
CA ILE A 183 4.79 2.82 12.76
C ILE A 183 5.22 3.74 11.63
N THR A 184 4.43 3.79 10.56
CA THR A 184 4.63 4.70 9.42
C THR A 184 3.39 5.59 9.24
N PHE A 185 3.60 6.82 8.78
CA PHE A 185 2.54 7.80 8.60
C PHE A 185 2.45 8.27 7.16
N TYR A 186 1.23 8.36 6.64
CA TYR A 186 0.96 8.88 5.31
C TYR A 186 -0.04 10.02 5.39
N SER A 187 0.33 11.18 4.85
CA SER A 187 -0.57 12.33 4.73
C SER A 187 -1.23 12.30 3.37
N PHE A 188 -2.56 12.29 3.33
CA PHE A 188 -3.34 12.45 2.10
C PHE A 188 -3.95 13.84 2.05
N ASP A 189 -3.78 14.50 0.91
CA ASP A 189 -4.43 15.76 0.56
C ASP A 189 -5.65 15.43 -0.32
N LEU A 190 -6.85 15.59 0.24
CA LEU A 190 -8.11 15.20 -0.38
C LEU A 190 -8.53 16.17 -1.50
N GLU A 191 -8.06 17.42 -1.46
CA GLU A 191 -8.33 18.41 -2.51
C GLU A 191 -7.41 18.16 -3.71
N LYS A 192 -6.10 17.97 -3.45
CA LYS A 192 -5.10 17.71 -4.50
C LYS A 192 -5.10 16.27 -4.99
N LYS A 193 -5.78 15.36 -4.29
CA LYS A 193 -5.83 13.92 -4.60
C LYS A 193 -4.44 13.29 -4.63
N THR A 194 -3.59 13.67 -3.68
CA THR A 194 -2.22 13.19 -3.58
C THR A 194 -1.96 12.65 -2.18
N TYR A 195 -0.88 11.88 -2.03
CA TYR A 195 -0.41 11.45 -0.73
C TYR A 195 1.11 11.47 -0.67
N LYS A 196 1.65 11.52 0.54
CA LYS A 196 3.08 11.43 0.82
C LYS A 196 3.31 10.72 2.14
N GLU A 197 4.43 10.02 2.23
CA GLU A 197 4.96 9.53 3.49
C GLU A 197 5.44 10.70 4.35
N VAL A 198 5.22 10.63 5.66
CA VAL A 198 5.66 11.62 6.64
C VAL A 198 6.69 10.97 7.55
N ILE A 199 7.93 11.45 7.45
CA ILE A 199 9.03 11.05 8.33
C ILE A 199 8.99 11.97 9.55
N GLN A 200 8.91 11.38 10.75
CA GLN A 200 9.08 12.09 12.02
C GLN A 200 10.50 11.93 12.55
#